data_AF-A0A2G5UUB1-F1
#
_entry.id   AF-A0A2G5UUB1-F1
#
_cell.length_a   1.000
_cell.length_b   1.000
_cell.length_c   1.000
_cell.angle_alpha   90.00
_cell.angle_beta   90.00
_cell.angle_gamma   90.00
#
_symmetry.space_group_name_H-M   'P 1'
#
loop_
_entity.id
_entity.type
_entity.pdbx_description
1 polymer ?
#
loop_
_entity_poly.entity_id
_entity_poly.type
_entity_poly.pdbx_seq_one_letter_code
_entity_poly.pdbx_strand_id
1 'polypeptide(L)'
;MDSCRALTTSGQENRVVFCLFLLIAGRLINVSLPILSKWIVDELSTPDNFHYSLLFLATFLKFLQGNGAMGGFLNTVRTYLWIPIQQYTTRELEVELFKHLHSLSLRWHLSRKTGQVLRVMDRGTSSVNNILNYILFNVVPTIADIITAVIFFFSAFNAYFGLVVFGTMVLCLAVTISITEWRTQYIREANEKDNATSAIVTDSLINYETVKYYGNEEFEVNRFKKSIESFQVTEWKTQASLAFLNCLQNAIIGIGMIGGSVFVVYMIVHEKTLTVGDYVLFTTYLLQLYTPLNFFGTIYRVIQKAFVDMENMFDFMNDEVEVKDLPHDLPYRDAKGTICVTNLTLEYNIQYNALASTANWNRSTRHCSFQ
;
A
#
# COMPACT_ATOMS: atom_id res chain seq x y z
N MET A 1 -20.03 -26.00 8.95
CA MET A 1 -18.91 -25.02 8.88
C MET A 1 -19.39 -23.59 9.11
N ASP A 2 -20.65 -23.26 8.81
CA ASP A 2 -21.18 -21.89 8.87
C ASP A 2 -21.29 -21.31 10.28
N SER A 3 -21.60 -22.14 11.28
CA SER A 3 -21.70 -21.67 12.68
C SER A 3 -20.35 -21.30 13.31
N CYS A 4 -19.25 -21.90 12.85
CA CYS A 4 -17.90 -21.57 13.30
C CYS A 4 -17.37 -20.31 12.57
N ARG A 5 -17.75 -20.16 11.30
CA ARG A 5 -17.47 -18.97 10.48
C ARG A 5 -18.16 -17.71 11.07
N ALA A 6 -19.41 -17.84 11.54
CA ALA A 6 -20.16 -16.76 12.18
C ALA A 6 -19.57 -16.28 13.54
N LEU A 7 -18.98 -17.19 14.33
CA LEU A 7 -18.30 -16.84 15.58
C LEU A 7 -16.96 -16.14 15.31
N THR A 8 -16.28 -16.47 14.21
CA THR A 8 -15.05 -15.78 13.80
C THR A 8 -15.32 -14.40 13.18
N THR A 9 -16.41 -14.21 12.44
CA THR A 9 -16.77 -12.91 11.84
C THR A 9 -17.24 -11.91 12.90
N SER A 10 -18.11 -12.32 13.83
CA SER A 10 -18.56 -11.45 14.93
C SER A 10 -17.41 -10.99 15.84
N GLY A 11 -16.42 -11.87 16.09
CA GLY A 11 -15.20 -11.50 16.81
C GLY A 11 -14.30 -10.52 16.05
N GLN A 12 -14.37 -10.48 14.73
CA GLN A 12 -13.61 -9.55 13.89
C GLN A 12 -14.30 -8.20 13.75
N GLU A 13 -15.62 -8.16 13.60
CA GLU A 13 -16.40 -6.92 13.59
C GLU A 13 -16.13 -6.10 14.87
N ASN A 14 -16.14 -6.76 16.03
CA ASN A 14 -15.81 -6.12 17.31
C ASN A 14 -14.37 -5.59 17.35
N ARG A 15 -13.41 -6.30 16.77
CA ARG A 15 -12.01 -5.84 16.67
C ARG A 15 -11.86 -4.66 15.72
N VAL A 16 -12.60 -4.63 14.61
CA VAL A 16 -12.63 -3.51 13.68
C VAL A 16 -13.20 -2.26 14.36
N VAL A 17 -14.32 -2.39 15.06
CA VAL A 17 -14.92 -1.28 15.83
C VAL A 17 -13.95 -0.77 16.90
N PHE A 18 -13.29 -1.66 17.63
CA PHE A 18 -12.30 -1.26 18.63
C PHE A 18 -11.05 -0.59 18.00
N CYS A 19 -10.58 -1.07 16.85
CA CYS A 19 -9.52 -0.42 16.08
C CYS A 19 -9.92 0.98 15.60
N LEU A 20 -11.16 1.16 15.14
CA LEU A 20 -11.71 2.46 14.75
C LEU A 20 -11.80 3.40 15.96
N PHE A 21 -12.24 2.90 17.11
CA PHE A 21 -12.27 3.67 18.35
C PHE A 21 -10.86 4.11 18.76
N LEU A 22 -9.86 3.22 18.75
CA LEU A 22 -8.47 3.56 19.04
C LEU A 22 -7.89 4.59 18.05
N LEU A 23 -8.33 4.53 16.79
CA LEU A 23 -7.92 5.50 15.76
C LEU A 23 -8.45 6.89 16.10
N ILE A 24 -9.73 7.01 16.42
CA ILE A 24 -10.37 8.26 16.84
C ILE A 24 -9.71 8.80 18.12
N ALA A 25 -9.53 7.95 19.13
CA ALA A 25 -8.86 8.32 20.37
C ALA A 25 -7.42 8.82 20.13
N GLY A 26 -6.67 8.13 19.27
CA GLY A 26 -5.33 8.55 18.87
C GLY A 26 -5.29 9.90 18.16
N ARG A 27 -6.32 10.24 17.37
CA ARG A 27 -6.45 11.56 16.73
C ARG A 27 -6.79 12.66 17.73
N LEU A 28 -7.72 12.41 18.65
CA LEU A 28 -8.05 13.36 19.71
C LEU A 28 -6.81 13.70 20.54
N ILE A 29 -6.00 12.69 20.87
CA ILE A 29 -4.72 12.91 21.57
C ILE A 29 -3.76 13.75 20.71
N ASN A 30 -3.67 13.49 19.41
CA ASN A 30 -2.80 14.26 18.51
C ASN A 30 -3.14 15.75 18.49
N VAL A 31 -4.43 16.08 18.42
CA VAL A 31 -4.91 17.47 18.44
C VAL A 31 -4.75 18.10 19.83
N SER A 32 -4.89 17.30 20.89
CA SER A 32 -4.79 17.78 22.28
C SER A 32 -3.35 18.11 22.68
N LEU A 33 -2.34 17.47 22.09
CA LEU A 33 -0.95 17.62 22.47
C LEU A 33 -0.40 19.06 22.27
N PRO A 34 -0.58 19.70 21.10
CA PRO A 34 -0.17 21.10 20.91
C PRO A 34 -0.87 22.07 21.87
N ILE A 35 -2.13 21.82 22.22
CA ILE A 35 -2.90 22.64 23.18
C ILE A 35 -2.32 22.49 24.60
N LEU A 36 -2.00 21.27 25.01
CA LEU A 36 -1.35 21.02 26.30
C LEU A 36 0.04 21.65 26.36
N SER A 37 0.81 21.58 25.27
CA SER A 37 2.10 22.28 25.17
C SER A 37 1.96 23.79 25.30
N LYS A 38 0.91 24.39 24.72
CA LYS A 38 0.60 25.82 24.92
C LYS A 38 0.38 26.12 26.41
N TRP A 39 -0.54 25.39 27.06
CA TRP A 39 -0.89 25.66 28.46
C TRP A 39 0.30 25.53 29.41
N ILE A 40 1.16 24.52 29.20
CA ILE A 40 2.38 24.35 29.99
C ILE A 40 3.29 25.58 29.85
N VAL A 41 3.52 26.05 28.62
CA VAL A 41 4.41 27.21 28.36
C VAL A 41 3.82 28.51 28.91
N ASP A 42 2.50 28.69 28.79
CA ASP A 42 1.81 29.87 29.34
C ASP A 42 1.87 29.89 30.87
N GLU A 43 1.68 28.74 31.54
CA GLU A 43 1.75 28.62 32.99
C GLU A 43 3.18 28.75 33.54
N LEU A 44 4.18 28.28 32.79
CA LEU A 44 5.61 28.52 33.08
C LEU A 44 5.99 30.01 33.01
N SER A 45 5.23 30.82 32.27
CA SER A 45 5.46 32.26 32.17
C SER A 45 4.90 33.04 33.38
N THR A 46 4.08 32.40 34.22
CA THR A 46 3.55 32.96 35.48
C THR A 46 3.86 32.02 36.67
N PRO A 47 5.02 32.16 37.31
CA PRO A 47 5.60 31.12 38.18
C PRO A 47 4.88 30.86 39.52
N ASP A 48 3.87 31.65 39.89
CA ASP A 48 3.28 31.59 41.24
C ASP A 48 2.30 30.42 41.47
N ASN A 49 1.82 29.72 40.43
CA ASN A 49 0.94 28.54 40.56
C ASN A 49 1.14 27.52 39.41
N PHE A 50 2.29 26.84 39.38
CA PHE A 50 2.51 25.78 38.38
C PHE A 50 1.86 24.46 38.80
N HIS A 51 0.85 24.00 38.07
CA HIS A 51 0.22 22.71 38.32
C HIS A 51 1.03 21.56 37.69
N TYR A 52 1.80 20.84 38.49
CA TYR A 52 2.53 19.62 38.05
C TYR A 52 1.63 18.55 37.42
N SER A 53 0.31 18.59 37.66
CA SER A 53 -0.68 17.70 37.03
C SER A 53 -0.75 17.87 35.51
N LEU A 54 -0.60 19.09 34.99
CA LEU A 54 -0.61 19.37 33.54
C LEU A 54 0.63 18.82 32.85
N LEU A 55 1.79 18.93 33.49
CA LEU A 55 3.03 18.33 33.01
C LEU A 55 2.92 16.79 32.96
N PHE A 56 2.43 16.17 34.04
CA PHE A 56 2.25 14.72 34.09
C PHE A 56 1.25 14.23 33.03
N LEU A 57 0.14 14.95 32.83
CA LEU A 57 -0.85 14.66 31.80
C LEU A 57 -0.25 14.76 30.38
N ALA A 58 0.50 15.82 30.09
CA ALA A 58 1.13 16.01 28.78
C ALA A 58 2.21 14.96 28.51
N THR A 59 3.05 14.63 29.49
CA THR A 59 4.06 13.56 29.36
C THR A 59 3.40 12.19 29.19
N PHE A 60 2.32 11.91 29.93
CA PHE A 60 1.55 10.67 29.78
C PHE A 60 0.89 10.55 28.41
N LEU A 61 0.29 11.63 27.89
CA LEU A 61 -0.29 11.67 26.55
C LEU A 61 0.78 11.54 25.46
N LYS A 62 1.95 12.17 25.64
CA LYS A 62 3.13 11.99 24.76
C LYS A 62 3.61 10.54 24.77
N PHE A 63 3.61 9.88 25.93
CA PHE A 63 3.97 8.47 26.03
C PHE A 63 2.96 7.55 25.33
N LEU A 64 1.65 7.81 25.51
CA LEU A 64 0.58 7.07 24.83
C LEU A 64 0.64 7.23 23.30
N GLN A 65 0.95 8.43 22.82
CA GLN A 65 1.08 8.74 21.39
C GLN A 65 2.41 8.25 20.80
N GLY A 66 3.49 8.27 21.59
CA GLY A 66 4.86 8.04 21.16
C GLY A 66 5.57 9.31 20.67
N ASN A 67 6.88 9.23 20.47
CA ASN A 67 7.68 10.32 19.90
C ASN A 67 7.76 10.19 18.38
N GLY A 68 6.80 10.80 17.67
CA GLY A 68 6.81 10.84 16.22
C GLY A 68 6.84 9.44 15.58
N ALA A 69 7.60 9.28 14.50
CA ALA A 69 7.62 8.11 13.62
C ALA A 69 7.82 6.74 14.29
N MET A 70 8.28 6.68 15.56
CA MET A 70 8.26 5.46 16.37
C MET A 70 6.94 5.40 17.14
N GLY A 71 5.93 4.79 16.50
CA GLY A 71 4.54 4.78 16.97
C GLY A 71 4.38 4.42 18.44
N GLY A 72 3.58 5.20 19.16
CA GLY A 72 3.35 5.00 20.59
C GLY A 72 2.48 3.81 20.94
N PHE A 73 2.25 3.66 22.23
CA PHE A 73 1.55 2.52 22.81
C PHE A 73 0.19 2.27 22.14
N LEU A 74 -0.59 3.33 21.89
CA LEU A 74 -1.88 3.21 21.21
C LEU A 74 -1.75 2.71 19.76
N ASN A 75 -0.74 3.20 19.04
CA ASN A 75 -0.48 2.74 17.68
C ASN A 75 -0.05 1.27 17.67
N THR A 76 0.79 0.85 18.61
CA THR A 76 1.27 -0.53 18.73
C THR A 76 0.13 -1.49 19.09
N VAL A 77 -0.71 -1.14 20.07
CA VAL A 77 -1.90 -1.93 20.43
C VAL A 77 -2.86 -2.03 19.24
N ARG A 78 -3.09 -0.92 18.53
CA ARG A 78 -3.91 -0.91 17.30
C ARG A 78 -3.34 -1.83 16.23
N THR A 79 -2.03 -1.74 15.94
CA THR A 79 -1.38 -2.61 14.95
C THR A 79 -1.48 -4.08 15.36
N TYR A 80 -1.30 -4.39 16.65
CA TYR A 80 -1.46 -5.73 17.17
C TYR A 80 -2.88 -6.29 16.96
N LEU A 81 -3.91 -5.47 17.18
CA LEU A 81 -5.30 -5.84 16.92
C LEU A 81 -5.64 -5.95 15.43
N TRP A 82 -4.91 -5.24 14.57
CA TRP A 82 -5.08 -5.28 13.12
C TRP A 82 -4.52 -6.54 12.47
N ILE A 83 -3.39 -7.06 12.95
CA ILE A 83 -2.74 -8.27 12.42
C ILE A 83 -3.73 -9.43 12.18
N PRO A 84 -4.56 -9.87 13.14
CA PRO A 84 -5.46 -10.99 12.92
C PRO A 84 -6.56 -10.71 11.89
N ILE A 85 -7.00 -9.45 11.76
CA ILE A 85 -7.98 -9.05 10.73
C ILE A 85 -7.33 -9.18 9.35
N GLN A 86 -6.12 -8.63 9.19
CA GLN A 86 -5.35 -8.71 7.95
C GLN A 86 -5.11 -10.16 7.54
N GLN A 87 -4.66 -11.01 8.47
CA GLN A 87 -4.39 -12.43 8.21
C GLN A 87 -5.64 -13.20 7.79
N TYR A 88 -6.79 -12.90 8.39
CA TYR A 88 -8.05 -13.52 8.00
C TYR A 88 -8.47 -13.12 6.58
N THR A 89 -8.42 -11.83 6.27
CA THR A 89 -8.79 -11.31 4.95
C THR A 89 -7.88 -11.89 3.86
N THR A 90 -6.56 -11.94 4.09
CA THR A 90 -5.61 -12.60 3.17
C THR A 90 -6.01 -14.05 2.91
N ARG A 91 -6.26 -14.82 3.99
CA ARG A 91 -6.59 -16.24 3.89
C ARG A 91 -7.89 -16.47 3.11
N GLU A 92 -8.94 -15.73 3.40
CA GLU A 92 -10.24 -15.93 2.72
C GLU A 92 -10.12 -15.59 1.23
N LEU A 93 -9.44 -14.49 0.89
CA LEU A 93 -9.19 -14.09 -0.51
C LEU A 93 -8.33 -15.11 -1.26
N GLU A 94 -7.23 -15.59 -0.66
CA GLU A 94 -6.38 -16.61 -1.28
C GLU A 94 -7.12 -17.92 -1.51
N VAL A 95 -7.91 -18.38 -0.54
CA VAL A 95 -8.68 -19.62 -0.66
C VAL A 95 -9.77 -19.49 -1.73
N GLU A 96 -10.46 -18.34 -1.79
CA GLU A 96 -11.50 -18.10 -2.78
C GLU A 96 -10.91 -17.98 -4.20
N LEU A 97 -9.81 -17.23 -4.36
CA LEU A 97 -9.06 -17.16 -5.62
C LEU A 97 -8.56 -18.53 -6.05
N PHE A 98 -7.98 -19.31 -5.13
CA PHE A 98 -7.49 -20.65 -5.42
C PHE A 98 -8.62 -21.59 -5.85
N LYS A 99 -9.77 -21.53 -5.17
CA LYS A 99 -10.96 -22.29 -5.55
C LYS A 99 -11.47 -21.89 -6.94
N HIS A 100 -11.53 -20.59 -7.23
CA HIS A 100 -11.95 -20.10 -8.54
C HIS A 100 -10.98 -20.53 -9.65
N LEU A 101 -9.66 -20.38 -9.43
CA LEU A 101 -8.63 -20.82 -10.37
C LEU A 101 -8.75 -22.31 -10.70
N HIS A 102 -9.08 -23.16 -9.73
CA HIS A 102 -9.32 -24.59 -9.97
C HIS A 102 -10.60 -24.91 -10.74
N SER A 103 -11.57 -23.99 -10.77
CA SER A 103 -12.81 -24.15 -11.54
C SER A 103 -12.66 -23.76 -13.01
N LEU A 104 -11.53 -23.16 -13.40
CA LEU A 104 -11.28 -22.73 -14.78
C LEU A 104 -10.92 -23.90 -15.69
N SER A 105 -11.11 -23.71 -17.00
CA SER A 105 -10.92 -24.78 -17.98
C SER A 105 -9.44 -25.13 -18.18
N LEU A 106 -9.17 -26.36 -18.64
CA LEU A 106 -7.81 -26.78 -18.99
C LEU A 106 -7.17 -25.85 -20.06
N ARG A 107 -7.98 -25.31 -20.99
CA ARG A 107 -7.52 -24.35 -22.00
C ARG A 107 -6.96 -23.09 -21.36
N TRP A 108 -7.65 -22.56 -20.35
CA TRP A 108 -7.19 -21.41 -19.59
C TRP A 108 -5.82 -21.68 -18.95
N HIS A 109 -5.66 -22.84 -18.29
CA HIS A 109 -4.39 -23.23 -17.66
C HIS A 109 -3.25 -23.43 -18.66
N LEU A 110 -3.52 -23.99 -19.84
CA LEU A 110 -2.49 -24.20 -20.88
C LEU A 110 -2.08 -22.90 -21.58
N SER A 111 -2.96 -21.90 -21.62
CA SER A 111 -2.68 -20.63 -22.28
C SER A 111 -1.83 -19.66 -21.46
N ARG A 112 -1.69 -19.90 -20.14
CA ARG A 112 -1.05 -18.96 -19.20
C ARG A 112 0.11 -19.61 -18.46
N LYS A 113 1.16 -18.84 -18.18
CA LYS A 113 2.31 -19.31 -17.40
C LYS A 113 1.91 -19.38 -15.92
N THR A 114 1.95 -20.56 -15.30
CA THR A 114 1.56 -20.78 -13.89
C THR A 114 2.27 -19.83 -12.92
N GLY A 115 3.57 -19.58 -13.13
CA GLY A 115 4.34 -18.64 -12.30
C GLY A 115 3.95 -17.16 -12.46
N GLN A 116 3.29 -16.77 -13.55
CA GLN A 116 2.71 -15.43 -13.69
C GLN A 116 1.38 -15.35 -12.92
N VAL A 117 0.56 -16.40 -13.02
CA VAL A 117 -0.73 -16.50 -12.30
C VAL A 117 -0.52 -16.43 -10.78
N LEU A 118 0.39 -17.23 -10.25
CA LEU A 118 0.73 -17.22 -8.81
C LEU A 118 1.20 -15.84 -8.35
N ARG A 119 2.07 -15.17 -9.14
CA ARG A 119 2.55 -13.82 -8.81
C ARG A 119 1.45 -12.75 -8.84
N VAL A 120 0.44 -12.89 -9.70
CA VAL A 120 -0.70 -11.96 -9.70
C VAL A 120 -1.60 -12.23 -8.49
N MET A 121 -1.83 -13.50 -8.13
CA MET A 121 -2.58 -13.88 -6.93
C MET A 121 -1.92 -13.35 -5.65
N ASP A 122 -0.62 -13.59 -5.47
CA ASP A 122 0.12 -13.16 -4.28
C ASP A 122 0.18 -11.63 -4.18
N ARG A 123 0.48 -10.94 -5.29
CA ARG A 123 0.56 -9.47 -5.32
C ARG A 123 -0.80 -8.81 -5.18
N GLY A 124 -1.85 -9.37 -5.77
CA GLY A 124 -3.21 -8.87 -5.67
C GLY A 124 -3.71 -8.93 -4.23
N THR A 125 -3.59 -10.10 -3.60
CA THR A 125 -4.03 -10.29 -2.20
C THR A 125 -3.26 -9.39 -1.23
N SER A 126 -1.94 -9.29 -1.38
CA SER A 126 -1.12 -8.36 -0.59
C SER A 126 -1.52 -6.90 -0.81
N SER A 127 -1.80 -6.52 -2.06
CA SER A 127 -2.22 -5.17 -2.43
C SER A 127 -3.57 -4.75 -1.83
N VAL A 128 -4.55 -5.66 -1.76
CA VAL A 128 -5.83 -5.41 -1.07
C VAL A 128 -5.58 -5.05 0.40
N ASN A 129 -4.79 -5.87 1.10
CA ASN A 129 -4.47 -5.63 2.50
C ASN A 129 -3.70 -4.34 2.72
N ASN A 130 -2.72 -4.06 1.85
CA ASN A 130 -1.92 -2.86 1.92
C ASN A 130 -2.78 -1.62 1.70
N ILE A 131 -3.64 -1.59 0.67
CA ILE A 131 -4.56 -0.46 0.43
C ILE A 131 -5.45 -0.20 1.63
N LEU A 132 -6.05 -1.27 2.18
CA LEU A 132 -6.95 -1.14 3.31
C LEU A 132 -6.21 -0.57 4.54
N ASN A 133 -4.98 -1.03 4.80
CA ASN A 133 -4.11 -0.48 5.84
C ASN A 133 -3.74 1.00 5.58
N TYR A 134 -3.31 1.35 4.36
CA TYR A 134 -2.90 2.72 4.03
C TYR A 134 -4.06 3.71 4.09
N ILE A 135 -5.23 3.35 3.56
CA ILE A 135 -6.42 4.22 3.57
C ILE A 135 -6.86 4.46 5.01
N LEU A 136 -7.05 3.39 5.80
CA LEU A 136 -7.55 3.51 7.16
C LEU A 136 -6.53 4.19 8.10
N PHE A 137 -5.24 3.89 7.99
CA PHE A 137 -4.27 4.31 9.00
C PHE A 137 -3.40 5.50 8.61
N ASN A 138 -3.35 5.86 7.33
CA ASN A 138 -2.57 7.01 6.86
C ASN A 138 -3.45 8.05 6.17
N VAL A 139 -4.18 7.69 5.11
CA VAL A 139 -4.90 8.66 4.28
C VAL A 139 -6.05 9.33 5.04
N VAL A 140 -6.97 8.55 5.59
CA VAL A 140 -8.13 9.08 6.33
C VAL A 140 -7.68 9.91 7.55
N PRO A 141 -6.74 9.44 8.40
CA PRO A 141 -6.22 10.25 9.51
C PRO A 141 -5.54 11.54 9.04
N THR A 142 -4.76 11.51 7.96
CA THR A 142 -4.06 12.70 7.46
C THR A 142 -5.05 13.75 6.94
N ILE A 143 -6.09 13.33 6.21
CA ILE A 143 -7.15 14.24 5.75
C ILE A 143 -7.90 14.84 6.94
N ALA A 144 -8.25 14.01 7.94
CA ALA A 144 -8.89 14.47 9.17
C ALA A 144 -8.01 15.46 9.95
N ASP A 145 -6.70 15.21 10.04
CA ASP A 145 -5.73 16.09 10.70
C ASP A 145 -5.62 17.42 9.94
N ILE A 146 -5.59 17.42 8.60
CA ILE A 146 -5.59 18.65 7.78
C ILE A 146 -6.88 19.44 7.99
N ILE A 147 -8.05 18.80 7.95
CA ILE A 147 -9.34 19.47 8.16
C ILE A 147 -9.39 20.07 9.56
N THR A 148 -8.97 19.32 10.58
CA THR A 148 -8.94 19.79 11.97
C THR A 148 -7.98 20.97 12.12
N ALA A 149 -6.81 20.92 11.47
CA ALA A 149 -5.86 22.01 11.44
C ALA A 149 -6.47 23.29 10.87
N VAL A 150 -7.13 23.18 9.72
CA VAL A 150 -7.78 24.32 9.07
C VAL A 150 -8.83 24.92 9.99
N ILE A 151 -9.75 24.11 10.53
CA ILE A 151 -10.79 24.59 11.45
C ILE A 151 -10.17 25.25 12.68
N PHE A 152 -9.13 24.64 13.27
CA PHE A 152 -8.44 25.16 14.44
C PHE A 152 -7.76 26.51 14.17
N PHE A 153 -7.00 26.64 13.07
CA PHE A 153 -6.32 27.87 12.72
C PHE A 153 -7.28 29.00 12.32
N PHE A 154 -8.38 28.68 11.64
CA PHE A 154 -9.44 29.65 11.37
C PHE A 154 -10.07 30.18 12.65
N SER A 155 -10.30 29.32 13.65
CA SER A 155 -10.93 29.71 14.92
C SER A 155 -9.98 30.42 15.89
N ALA A 156 -8.69 30.08 15.90
CA ALA A 156 -7.76 30.54 16.94
C ALA A 156 -6.95 31.80 16.58
N PHE A 157 -6.62 32.00 15.30
CA PHE A 157 -5.59 32.99 14.90
C PHE A 157 -6.04 34.00 13.82
N ASN A 158 -7.33 34.02 13.44
CA ASN A 158 -7.93 34.87 12.38
C ASN A 158 -7.84 34.28 10.95
N ALA A 159 -8.78 34.66 10.07
CA ALA A 159 -9.01 34.03 8.75
C ALA A 159 -7.80 34.11 7.80
N TYR A 160 -7.04 35.22 7.87
CA TYR A 160 -5.83 35.40 7.08
C TYR A 160 -4.71 34.42 7.44
N PHE A 161 -4.61 34.04 8.71
CA PHE A 161 -3.60 33.10 9.19
C PHE A 161 -3.88 31.68 8.71
N GLY A 162 -5.13 31.24 8.84
CA GLY A 162 -5.59 29.96 8.30
C GLY A 162 -5.34 29.84 6.80
N LEU A 163 -5.54 30.93 6.05
CA LEU A 163 -5.32 30.95 4.60
C LEU A 163 -3.85 30.83 4.20
N VAL A 164 -2.93 31.47 4.94
CA VAL A 164 -1.48 31.35 4.70
C VAL A 164 -0.98 29.94 4.98
N VAL A 165 -1.37 29.34 6.12
CA VAL A 165 -0.99 27.97 6.49
C VAL A 165 -1.60 26.95 5.53
N PHE A 166 -2.86 27.15 5.15
CA PHE A 166 -3.50 26.32 4.15
C PHE A 166 -2.79 26.43 2.79
N GLY A 167 -2.45 27.64 2.37
CA GLY A 167 -1.71 27.90 1.13
C GLY A 167 -0.34 27.23 1.11
N THR A 168 0.43 27.31 2.20
CA THR A 168 1.74 26.63 2.29
C THR A 168 1.61 25.12 2.30
N MET A 169 0.58 24.56 2.95
CA MET A 169 0.30 23.12 2.94
C MET A 169 -0.10 22.61 1.56
N VAL A 170 -1.02 23.30 0.88
CA VAL A 170 -1.45 22.95 -0.48
C VAL A 170 -0.26 23.05 -1.44
N LEU A 171 0.54 24.10 -1.33
CA LEU A 171 1.75 24.26 -2.15
C LEU A 171 2.77 23.15 -1.90
N CYS A 172 3.01 22.79 -0.63
CA CYS A 172 3.89 21.68 -0.28
C CYS A 172 3.40 20.34 -0.86
N LEU A 173 2.08 20.09 -0.78
CA LEU A 173 1.46 18.87 -1.29
C LEU A 173 1.53 18.82 -2.82
N ALA A 174 1.20 19.91 -3.51
CA ALA A 174 1.29 20.03 -4.96
C ALA A 174 2.72 19.79 -5.47
N VAL A 175 3.71 20.47 -4.88
CA VAL A 175 5.13 20.30 -5.20
C VAL A 175 5.58 18.86 -4.96
N THR A 176 5.17 18.25 -3.84
CA THR A 176 5.52 16.87 -3.51
C THR A 176 4.98 15.89 -4.55
N ILE A 177 3.73 16.04 -4.98
CA ILE A 177 3.13 15.17 -6.00
C ILE A 177 3.84 15.35 -7.34
N SER A 178 4.03 16.58 -7.81
CA SER A 178 4.66 16.85 -9.11
C SER A 178 6.09 16.30 -9.18
N ILE A 179 6.88 16.46 -8.12
CA ILE A 179 8.25 15.92 -8.08
C ILE A 179 8.24 14.41 -7.94
N THR A 180 7.29 13.83 -7.19
CA THR A 180 7.14 12.39 -7.06
C THR A 180 6.82 11.73 -8.41
N GLU A 181 5.96 12.34 -9.21
CA GLU A 181 5.63 11.89 -10.55
C GLU A 181 6.84 11.98 -11.48
N TRP A 182 7.53 13.13 -11.52
CA TRP A 182 8.77 13.29 -12.26
C TRP A 182 9.85 12.29 -11.83
N ARG A 183 9.99 12.01 -10.53
CA ARG A 183 10.97 11.04 -10.00
C ARG A 183 10.68 9.61 -10.46
N THR A 184 9.42 9.29 -10.74
CA THR A 184 9.01 7.91 -11.06
C THR A 184 9.70 7.36 -12.30
N GLN A 185 10.07 8.22 -13.26
CA GLN A 185 10.83 7.80 -14.45
C GLN A 185 12.22 7.24 -14.08
N TYR A 186 12.94 7.85 -13.13
CA TYR A 186 14.27 7.39 -12.70
C TYR A 186 14.19 6.07 -11.95
N ILE A 187 13.14 5.88 -11.15
CA ILE A 187 12.89 4.61 -10.46
C ILE A 187 12.64 3.50 -11.47
N ARG A 188 11.86 3.77 -12.53
CA ARG A 188 11.61 2.80 -13.59
C ARG A 188 12.91 2.42 -14.32
N GLU A 189 13.71 3.41 -14.70
CA GLU A 189 15.03 3.18 -15.34
C GLU A 189 15.95 2.35 -14.43
N ALA A 190 16.01 2.66 -13.13
CA ALA A 190 16.82 1.92 -12.16
C ALA A 190 16.33 0.45 -12.02
N ASN A 191 15.02 0.23 -11.92
CA ASN A 191 14.45 -1.12 -11.84
C ASN A 191 14.72 -1.95 -13.12
N GLU A 192 14.69 -1.34 -14.30
CA GLU A 192 15.03 -2.02 -15.56
C GLU A 192 16.50 -2.45 -15.58
N LYS A 193 17.41 -1.58 -15.13
CA LYS A 193 18.84 -1.90 -15.03
C LYS A 193 19.15 -2.95 -13.95
N ASP A 194 18.43 -2.91 -12.83
CA ASP A 194 18.52 -3.92 -11.77
C ASP A 194 18.07 -5.31 -12.28
N ASN A 195 16.93 -5.37 -12.96
CA ASN A 195 16.43 -6.59 -13.58
C ASN A 195 17.40 -7.14 -14.64
N ALA A 196 17.97 -6.28 -15.49
CA ALA A 196 18.96 -6.70 -16.48
C ALA A 196 20.23 -7.26 -15.81
N THR A 197 20.68 -6.64 -14.72
CA THR A 197 21.84 -7.10 -13.95
C THR A 197 21.57 -8.44 -13.29
N SER A 198 20.38 -8.60 -12.67
CA SER A 198 19.93 -9.85 -12.06
C SER A 198 19.76 -10.98 -13.09
N ALA A 199 19.31 -10.66 -14.30
CA ALA A 199 19.21 -11.62 -15.40
C ALA A 199 20.58 -12.15 -15.83
N ILE A 200 21.61 -11.31 -15.92
CA ILE A 200 22.98 -11.73 -16.26
C ILE A 200 23.51 -12.71 -15.20
N VAL A 201 23.33 -12.41 -13.91
CA VAL A 201 23.77 -13.29 -12.81
C VAL A 201 23.04 -14.63 -12.86
N THR A 202 21.72 -14.59 -13.04
CA THR A 202 20.89 -15.80 -13.07
C THR A 202 21.27 -16.69 -14.25
N ASP A 203 21.44 -16.11 -15.44
CA ASP A 203 21.84 -16.83 -16.65
C ASP A 203 23.24 -17.45 -16.52
N SER A 204 24.20 -16.70 -15.99
CA SER A 204 25.57 -17.16 -15.78
C SER A 204 25.65 -18.33 -14.77
N LEU A 205 24.87 -18.28 -13.69
CA LEU A 205 24.85 -19.33 -12.68
C LEU A 205 24.09 -20.58 -13.11
N ILE A 206 22.98 -20.44 -13.85
CA ILE A 206 22.26 -21.57 -14.43
C ILE A 206 23.13 -22.28 -15.48
N ASN A 207 23.84 -21.50 -16.30
CA ASN A 207 24.71 -22.01 -17.36
C ASN A 207 26.19 -22.07 -16.93
N TYR A 208 26.44 -22.29 -15.64
CA TYR A 208 27.79 -22.36 -15.06
C TYR A 208 28.71 -23.34 -15.80
N GLU A 209 28.16 -24.49 -16.20
CA GLU A 209 28.90 -25.52 -16.93
C GLU A 209 29.43 -24.98 -18.26
N THR A 210 28.60 -24.27 -19.03
CA THR A 210 28.98 -23.62 -20.28
C THR A 210 30.11 -22.62 -20.07
N VAL A 211 30.01 -21.77 -19.04
CA VAL A 211 31.07 -20.79 -18.74
C VAL A 211 32.40 -21.48 -18.46
N LYS A 212 32.38 -22.60 -17.71
CA LYS A 212 33.57 -23.40 -17.41
C LYS A 212 34.11 -24.17 -18.61
N TYR A 213 33.25 -24.69 -19.48
CA TYR A 213 33.68 -25.40 -20.70
C TYR A 213 34.48 -24.49 -21.64
N TYR A 214 34.12 -23.20 -21.71
CA TYR A 214 34.79 -22.22 -22.57
C TYR A 214 35.88 -21.40 -21.86
N GLY A 215 36.09 -21.55 -20.54
CA GLY A 215 37.09 -20.79 -19.78
C GLY A 215 36.88 -19.27 -19.83
N ASN A 216 35.61 -18.83 -19.91
CA ASN A 216 35.24 -17.44 -20.15
C ASN A 216 34.78 -16.71 -18.86
N GLU A 217 35.31 -17.08 -17.70
CA GLU A 217 34.90 -16.48 -16.42
C GLU A 217 35.17 -14.97 -16.38
N GLU A 218 36.33 -14.52 -16.86
CA GLU A 218 36.69 -13.10 -16.86
C GLU A 218 35.77 -12.27 -17.76
N PHE A 219 35.30 -12.86 -18.87
CA PHE A 219 34.34 -12.22 -19.77
C PHE A 219 32.99 -11.98 -19.07
N GLU A 220 32.46 -13.00 -18.38
CA GLU A 220 31.20 -12.86 -17.63
C GLU A 220 31.33 -11.90 -16.44
N VAL A 221 32.46 -11.91 -15.73
CA VAL A 221 32.75 -10.93 -14.67
C VAL A 221 32.78 -9.51 -15.22
N ASN A 222 33.42 -9.29 -16.37
CA ASN A 222 33.46 -7.96 -16.98
C ASN A 222 32.10 -7.51 -17.52
N ARG A 223 31.30 -8.43 -18.07
CA ARG A 223 29.91 -8.19 -18.49
C ARG A 223 29.04 -7.77 -17.31
N PHE A 224 29.16 -8.48 -16.19
CA PHE A 224 28.47 -8.15 -14.94
C PHE A 224 28.91 -6.79 -14.38
N LYS A 225 30.22 -6.53 -14.34
CA LYS A 225 30.78 -5.24 -13.91
C LYS A 225 30.20 -4.06 -14.70
N LYS A 226 30.15 -4.14 -16.03
CA LYS A 226 29.55 -3.10 -16.88
C LYS A 226 28.06 -2.89 -16.58
N SER A 227 27.32 -3.97 -16.32
CA SER A 227 25.92 -3.89 -15.96
C SER A 227 25.73 -3.17 -14.62
N ILE A 228 26.53 -3.53 -13.60
CA ILE A 228 26.56 -2.86 -12.30
C ILE A 228 26.88 -1.37 -12.44
N GLU A 229 27.91 -1.01 -13.20
CA GLU A 229 28.29 0.40 -13.40
C GLU A 229 27.11 1.20 -13.99
N SER A 230 26.40 0.62 -14.96
CA SER A 230 25.21 1.26 -15.53
C SER A 230 24.06 1.40 -14.52
N PHE A 231 23.85 0.39 -13.67
CA PHE A 231 22.86 0.40 -12.59
C PHE A 231 23.21 1.45 -11.52
N GLN A 232 24.47 1.55 -11.12
CA GLN A 232 24.94 2.53 -10.14
C GLN A 232 24.66 3.96 -10.57
N VAL A 233 24.84 4.28 -11.86
CA VAL A 233 24.51 5.62 -12.39
C VAL A 233 23.02 5.91 -12.27
N THR A 234 22.15 4.96 -12.59
CA THR A 234 20.68 5.12 -12.49
C THR A 234 20.19 5.16 -11.05
N GLU A 235 20.80 4.37 -10.17
CA GLU A 235 20.50 4.36 -8.73
C GLU A 235 20.93 5.68 -8.09
N TRP A 236 22.09 6.21 -8.46
CA TRP A 236 22.53 7.53 -8.00
C TRP A 236 21.51 8.62 -8.39
N LYS A 237 20.98 8.62 -9.62
CA LYS A 237 19.92 9.57 -10.03
C LYS A 237 18.65 9.39 -9.18
N THR A 238 18.29 8.16 -8.85
CA THR A 238 17.12 7.83 -8.02
C THR A 238 17.28 8.32 -6.57
N GLN A 239 18.48 8.23 -6.02
CA GLN A 239 18.81 8.76 -4.69
C GLN A 239 18.96 10.27 -4.69
N ALA A 240 19.63 10.84 -5.69
CA ALA A 240 19.80 12.29 -5.85
C ALA A 240 18.45 13.00 -6.01
N SER A 241 17.52 12.44 -6.79
CA SER A 241 16.15 12.97 -6.92
C SER A 241 15.35 12.90 -5.62
N LEU A 242 15.57 11.88 -4.78
CA LEU A 242 14.96 11.81 -3.44
C LEU A 242 15.54 12.88 -2.51
N ALA A 243 16.86 13.05 -2.51
CA ALA A 243 17.53 14.08 -1.74
C ALA A 243 17.07 15.50 -2.15
N PHE A 244 16.90 15.74 -3.45
CA PHE A 244 16.36 16.98 -3.97
C PHE A 244 14.92 17.24 -3.49
N LEU A 245 14.05 16.24 -3.51
CA LEU A 245 12.68 16.32 -2.98
C LEU A 245 12.69 16.68 -1.48
N ASN A 246 13.50 15.98 -0.69
CA ASN A 246 13.63 16.26 0.75
C ASN A 246 14.17 17.68 1.01
N CYS A 247 15.15 18.13 0.23
CA CYS A 247 15.70 19.48 0.35
C CYS A 247 14.64 20.54 0.07
N LEU A 248 13.86 20.37 -1.01
CA LEU A 248 12.82 21.32 -1.39
C LEU A 248 11.66 21.35 -0.36
N GLN A 249 11.24 20.19 0.15
CA GLN A 249 10.24 20.13 1.21
C GLN A 249 10.72 20.87 2.47
N ASN A 250 11.95 20.58 2.92
CA ASN A 250 12.53 21.26 4.08
C ASN A 250 12.67 22.77 3.83
N ALA A 251 12.98 23.21 2.61
CA ALA A 251 13.05 24.63 2.26
C ALA A 251 11.66 25.30 2.33
N ILE A 252 10.63 24.69 1.74
CA ILE A 252 9.24 25.20 1.78
C ILE A 252 8.77 25.35 3.22
N ILE A 253 9.06 24.36 4.07
CA ILE A 253 8.64 24.35 5.47
C ILE A 253 9.47 25.30 6.29
N GLY A 254 10.78 25.39 6.05
CA GLY A 254 11.64 26.37 6.68
C GLY A 254 11.17 27.79 6.39
N ILE A 255 10.83 28.10 5.14
CA ILE A 255 10.27 29.41 4.74
C ILE A 255 8.88 29.62 5.38
N GLY A 256 8.02 28.60 5.36
CA GLY A 256 6.70 28.65 5.99
C GLY A 256 6.77 28.87 7.51
N MET A 257 7.70 28.21 8.20
CA MET A 257 7.99 28.41 9.62
C MET A 257 8.53 29.81 9.87
N ILE A 258 9.54 30.27 9.12
CA ILE A 258 10.10 31.62 9.30
C ILE A 258 9.01 32.68 9.10
N GLY A 259 8.24 32.57 8.00
CA GLY A 259 7.16 33.50 7.70
C GLY A 259 6.06 33.49 8.77
N GLY A 260 5.62 32.30 9.20
CA GLY A 260 4.63 32.14 10.26
C GLY A 260 5.15 32.65 11.61
N SER A 261 6.39 32.35 11.96
CA SER A 261 7.04 32.79 13.20
C SER A 261 7.14 34.32 13.28
N VAL A 262 7.62 34.98 12.22
CA VAL A 262 7.73 36.45 12.18
C VAL A 262 6.35 37.10 12.31
N PHE A 263 5.33 36.53 11.66
CA PHE A 263 3.97 37.06 11.70
C PHE A 263 3.29 36.85 13.06
N VAL A 264 3.45 35.67 13.68
CA VAL A 264 2.94 35.39 15.04
C VAL A 264 3.60 36.31 16.06
N VAL A 265 4.92 36.48 15.99
CA VAL A 265 5.65 37.40 16.88
C VAL A 265 5.18 38.84 16.68
N TYR A 266 4.91 39.26 15.44
CA TYR A 266 4.35 40.58 15.16
C TYR A 266 2.99 40.79 15.85
N MET A 267 2.07 39.82 15.77
CA MET A 267 0.77 39.89 16.47
C MET A 267 0.92 39.87 18.01
N ILE A 268 1.81 39.04 18.56
CA ILE A 268 2.07 38.98 20.01
C ILE A 268 2.59 40.33 20.51
N VAL A 269 3.54 40.94 19.80
CA VAL A 269 4.21 42.17 20.23
C VAL A 269 3.35 43.42 19.99
N HIS A 270 2.70 43.52 18.83
CA HIS A 270 1.98 44.74 18.43
C HIS A 270 0.50 44.72 18.80
N GLU A 271 -0.21 43.60 18.62
CA GLU A 271 -1.64 43.51 18.88
C GLU A 271 -1.96 42.96 20.28
N LYS A 272 -1.00 42.29 20.95
CA LYS A 272 -1.14 41.67 22.28
C LYS A 272 -2.33 40.71 22.41
N THR A 273 -2.79 40.15 21.30
CA THR A 273 -3.92 39.23 21.23
C THR A 273 -3.52 37.77 21.49
N LEU A 274 -2.23 37.44 21.39
CA LEU A 274 -1.70 36.08 21.43
C LEU A 274 -0.59 35.93 22.48
N THR A 275 -0.41 34.73 23.03
CA THR A 275 0.60 34.43 24.08
C THR A 275 1.86 33.77 23.53
N VAL A 276 2.89 33.60 24.38
CA VAL A 276 4.11 32.87 24.00
C VAL A 276 3.81 31.38 23.76
N GLY A 277 2.82 30.81 24.46
CA GLY A 277 2.37 29.44 24.22
C GLY A 277 1.72 29.25 22.85
N ASP A 278 1.10 30.28 22.27
CA ASP A 278 0.55 30.22 20.90
C ASP A 278 1.62 30.02 19.83
N TYR A 279 2.81 30.59 20.03
CA TYR A 279 3.95 30.37 19.15
C TYR A 279 4.44 28.91 19.17
N VAL A 280 4.52 28.32 20.37
CA VAL A 280 4.92 26.93 20.55
C VAL A 280 3.87 25.98 19.97
N LEU A 281 2.59 26.30 20.15
CA LEU A 281 1.48 25.56 19.53
C LEU A 281 1.64 25.54 18.01
N PHE A 282 1.78 26.71 17.39
CA PHE A 282 1.90 26.84 15.94
C PHE A 282 3.06 26.00 15.39
N THR A 283 4.24 26.14 16.00
CA THR A 283 5.45 25.43 15.55
C THR A 283 5.29 23.92 15.72
N THR A 284 4.75 23.47 16.86
CA THR A 284 4.55 22.04 17.15
C THR A 284 3.52 21.42 16.20
N TYR A 285 2.43 22.13 15.94
CA TYR A 285 1.37 21.68 15.06
C TYR A 285 1.83 21.60 13.59
N LEU A 286 2.59 22.59 13.11
CA LEU A 286 3.18 22.56 11.77
C LEU A 286 4.12 21.36 11.58
N LEU A 287 5.00 21.08 12.56
CA LEU A 287 5.89 19.93 12.51
C LEU A 287 5.15 18.59 12.51
N GLN A 288 4.04 18.50 13.26
CA GLN A 288 3.18 17.32 13.26
C GLN A 288 2.51 17.09 11.91
N LEU A 289 2.01 18.14 11.26
CA LEU A 289 1.42 18.05 9.92
C LEU A 289 2.45 17.70 8.86
N TYR A 290 3.71 18.15 9.00
CA TYR A 290 4.74 17.84 8.01
C TYR A 290 5.04 16.34 7.89
N THR A 291 5.12 15.65 9.03
CA THR A 291 5.52 14.24 9.07
C THR A 291 4.69 13.37 8.10
N PRO A 292 3.33 13.34 8.16
CA PRO A 292 2.53 12.56 7.21
C PRO A 292 2.61 13.10 5.77
N LEU A 293 2.81 14.41 5.58
CA LEU A 293 2.97 15.02 4.24
C LEU A 293 4.24 14.51 3.53
N ASN A 294 5.36 14.33 4.24
CA ASN A 294 6.58 13.79 3.65
C ASN A 294 6.36 12.37 3.09
N PHE A 295 5.64 11.53 3.84
CA PHE A 295 5.33 10.16 3.41
C PHE A 295 4.24 10.07 2.33
N PHE A 296 3.49 11.15 2.08
CA PHE A 296 2.36 11.17 1.16
C PHE A 296 2.76 10.82 -0.28
N GLY A 297 3.94 11.26 -0.73
CA GLY A 297 4.46 10.90 -2.06
C GLY A 297 4.70 9.40 -2.22
N THR A 298 5.17 8.73 -1.16
CA THR A 298 5.31 7.27 -1.16
C THR A 298 3.95 6.58 -1.12
N ILE A 299 3.04 7.04 -0.26
CA ILE A 299 1.68 6.48 -0.14
C ILE A 299 0.95 6.54 -1.48
N TYR A 300 1.02 7.67 -2.19
CA TYR A 300 0.40 7.83 -3.50
C TYR A 300 0.83 6.74 -4.49
N ARG A 301 2.15 6.51 -4.62
CA ARG A 301 2.68 5.48 -5.52
C ARG A 301 2.30 4.08 -5.09
N VAL A 302 2.31 3.79 -3.78
CA VAL A 302 1.94 2.48 -3.26
C VAL A 302 0.48 2.19 -3.53
N ILE A 303 -0.40 3.18 -3.35
CA ILE A 303 -1.82 3.07 -3.67
C ILE A 303 -2.02 2.81 -5.17
N GLN A 304 -1.38 3.60 -6.06
CA GLN A 304 -1.48 3.39 -7.51
C GLN A 304 -1.05 1.97 -7.92
N LYS A 305 0.10 1.51 -7.42
CA LYS A 305 0.59 0.15 -7.70
C LYS A 305 -0.39 -0.91 -7.22
N ALA A 306 -0.88 -0.75 -6.00
CA ALA A 306 -1.78 -1.71 -5.40
C ALA A 306 -3.16 -1.75 -6.11
N PHE A 307 -3.62 -0.63 -6.68
CA PHE A 307 -4.80 -0.63 -7.56
C PHE A 307 -4.58 -1.46 -8.81
N VAL A 308 -3.44 -1.28 -9.49
CA VAL A 308 -3.10 -2.08 -10.69
C VAL A 308 -2.96 -3.55 -10.35
N ASP A 309 -2.25 -3.90 -9.27
CA ASP A 309 -2.07 -5.29 -8.85
C ASP A 309 -3.42 -5.94 -8.46
N MET A 310 -4.34 -5.17 -7.85
CA MET A 310 -5.69 -5.61 -7.50
C MET A 310 -6.59 -5.76 -8.72
N GLU A 311 -6.53 -4.85 -9.69
CA GLU A 311 -7.27 -4.91 -10.95
C GLU A 311 -6.92 -6.19 -11.72
N ASN A 312 -5.62 -6.47 -11.89
CA ASN A 312 -5.16 -7.71 -12.53
C ASN A 312 -5.64 -8.99 -11.81
N MET A 313 -5.79 -8.93 -10.49
CA MET A 313 -6.30 -10.05 -9.70
C MET A 313 -7.81 -10.23 -9.88
N PHE A 314 -8.58 -9.13 -9.89
CA PHE A 314 -10.01 -9.17 -10.14
C PHE A 314 -10.34 -9.59 -11.57
N ASP A 315 -9.50 -9.22 -12.55
CA ASP A 315 -9.64 -9.70 -13.92
C ASP A 315 -9.60 -11.24 -13.99
N PHE A 316 -8.74 -11.88 -13.19
CA PHE A 316 -8.71 -13.34 -13.10
C PHE A 316 -9.91 -13.93 -12.37
N MET A 317 -10.47 -13.21 -11.39
CA MET A 317 -11.67 -13.65 -10.68
C MET A 317 -12.94 -13.49 -11.53
N ASN A 318 -12.90 -12.59 -12.52
CA ASN A 318 -13.99 -12.33 -13.46
C ASN A 318 -13.94 -13.23 -14.71
N ASP A 319 -12.88 -14.03 -14.90
CA ASP A 319 -12.80 -14.97 -16.01
C ASP A 319 -13.94 -16.00 -15.89
N GLU A 320 -14.73 -16.16 -16.95
CA GLU A 320 -15.86 -17.09 -16.93
C GLU A 320 -15.38 -18.54 -16.92
N VAL A 321 -15.99 -19.35 -16.04
CA VAL A 321 -15.87 -20.80 -16.06
C VAL A 321 -16.50 -21.33 -17.35
N GLU A 322 -15.68 -21.76 -18.31
CA GLU A 322 -16.15 -22.28 -19.61
C GLU A 322 -16.95 -23.59 -19.47
N VAL A 323 -16.60 -24.42 -18.48
CA VAL A 323 -17.24 -25.72 -18.23
C VAL A 323 -18.09 -25.61 -16.96
N LYS A 324 -19.38 -25.26 -17.13
CA LYS A 324 -20.35 -25.20 -16.04
C LYS A 324 -21.18 -26.48 -16.04
N ASP A 325 -21.38 -27.04 -14.85
CA ASP A 325 -22.37 -28.10 -14.67
C ASP A 325 -23.78 -27.54 -14.94
N LEU A 326 -24.62 -28.34 -15.59
CA LEU A 326 -26.01 -27.97 -15.82
C LEU A 326 -26.76 -27.91 -14.46
N PRO A 327 -27.70 -26.98 -14.27
CA PRO A 327 -28.42 -26.78 -13.00
C PRO A 327 -29.30 -27.98 -12.57
N HIS A 328 -29.38 -29.03 -13.39
CA HIS A 328 -30.08 -30.26 -13.09
C HIS A 328 -29.08 -31.42 -13.15
N ASP A 329 -28.33 -31.55 -12.06
CA ASP A 329 -27.37 -32.64 -11.88
C ASP A 329 -28.15 -33.95 -11.82
N LEU A 330 -27.98 -34.81 -12.83
CA LEU A 330 -28.68 -36.08 -12.89
C LEU A 330 -28.15 -36.95 -11.74
N PRO A 331 -29.01 -37.52 -10.88
CA PRO A 331 -28.55 -38.34 -9.76
C PRO A 331 -27.68 -39.48 -10.28
N TYR A 332 -26.50 -39.65 -9.69
CA TYR A 332 -25.56 -40.72 -10.02
C TYR A 332 -26.31 -42.07 -9.97
N ARG A 333 -26.41 -42.73 -11.13
CA ARG A 333 -26.94 -44.09 -11.25
C ARG A 333 -25.76 -45.03 -11.44
N ASP A 334 -25.82 -46.21 -10.84
CA ASP A 334 -24.88 -47.31 -11.09
C ASP A 334 -24.89 -47.65 -12.58
N ALA A 335 -23.97 -47.06 -13.33
CA ALA A 335 -23.82 -47.24 -14.76
C ALA A 335 -22.79 -48.34 -15.01
N LYS A 336 -23.07 -49.26 -15.95
CA LYS A 336 -22.17 -50.35 -16.38
C LYS A 336 -20.90 -49.86 -17.11
N GLY A 337 -20.47 -48.61 -16.92
CA GLY A 337 -19.22 -48.06 -17.48
C GLY A 337 -19.16 -47.99 -19.01
N THR A 338 -20.31 -48.10 -19.71
CA THR A 338 -20.33 -48.09 -21.18
C THR A 338 -20.28 -46.65 -21.71
N ILE A 339 -19.20 -46.31 -22.42
CA ILE A 339 -19.01 -44.98 -23.04
C ILE A 339 -19.39 -45.08 -24.51
N CYS A 340 -20.44 -44.36 -24.92
CA CYS A 340 -20.84 -44.23 -26.33
C CYS A 340 -20.56 -42.82 -26.83
N VAL A 341 -19.66 -42.71 -27.82
CA VAL A 341 -19.34 -41.44 -28.48
C VAL A 341 -20.08 -41.40 -29.81
N THR A 342 -20.95 -40.40 -30.00
CA THR A 342 -21.75 -40.27 -31.23
C THR A 342 -21.51 -38.89 -31.84
N ASN A 343 -21.03 -38.84 -33.09
CA ASN A 343 -20.78 -37.61 -33.86
C ASN A 343 -20.01 -36.51 -33.10
N LEU A 344 -18.88 -36.88 -32.48
CA LEU A 344 -18.03 -35.95 -31.75
C LEU A 344 -17.10 -35.19 -32.70
N THR A 345 -17.31 -33.90 -32.84
CA THR A 345 -16.35 -32.96 -33.46
C THR A 345 -15.72 -32.11 -32.37
N LEU A 346 -14.40 -32.25 -32.18
CA LEU A 346 -13.60 -31.43 -31.29
C LEU A 346 -12.74 -30.48 -32.13
N GLU A 347 -12.80 -29.19 -31.82
CA GLU A 347 -11.95 -28.18 -32.44
C GLU A 347 -11.20 -27.41 -31.35
N TYR A 348 -9.88 -27.50 -31.36
CA TYR A 348 -9.02 -26.72 -30.48
C TYR A 348 -8.52 -25.51 -31.28
N ASN A 349 -9.07 -24.33 -31.00
CA ASN A 349 -8.51 -23.09 -31.54
C ASN A 349 -7.27 -22.70 -30.72
N ILE A 350 -6.15 -23.33 -31.06
CA ILE A 350 -4.82 -22.97 -30.59
C ILE A 350 -4.31 -21.93 -31.58
N GLN A 351 -4.11 -20.69 -31.13
CA GLN A 351 -3.55 -19.59 -31.94
C GLN A 351 -2.08 -19.79 -32.37
N TYR A 352 -1.60 -21.02 -32.45
CA TYR A 352 -0.42 -21.40 -33.21
C TYR A 352 -0.87 -22.31 -34.35
N ASN A 353 -0.91 -21.75 -35.56
CA ASN A 353 -1.10 -22.45 -36.83
C ASN A 353 0.00 -23.50 -37.06
N ALA A 354 -0.07 -24.64 -36.36
CA ALA A 354 0.83 -25.76 -36.64
C ALA A 354 0.12 -27.10 -36.79
N LEU A 355 -0.96 -27.41 -36.08
CA LEU A 355 -1.59 -28.73 -36.18
C LEU A 355 -3.10 -28.68 -35.92
N ALA A 356 -3.87 -28.21 -36.91
CA ALA A 356 -5.28 -28.57 -37.00
C ALA A 356 -5.38 -30.04 -37.42
N SER A 357 -5.15 -30.97 -36.48
CA SER A 357 -5.51 -32.37 -36.71
C SER A 357 -7.00 -32.53 -36.46
N THR A 358 -7.78 -32.51 -37.54
CA THR A 358 -9.14 -33.04 -37.53
C THR A 358 -9.05 -34.55 -37.28
N ALA A 359 -9.09 -34.95 -36.01
CA ALA A 359 -9.22 -36.35 -35.64
C ALA A 359 -10.67 -36.79 -35.92
N ASN A 360 -10.94 -37.16 -37.17
CA ASN A 360 -12.21 -37.73 -37.58
C ASN A 360 -12.28 -39.18 -37.09
N TRP A 361 -12.71 -39.39 -35.84
CA TRP A 361 -12.99 -40.72 -35.29
C TRP A 361 -14.29 -41.26 -35.89
N ASN A 362 -14.25 -41.66 -37.15
CA ASN A 362 -15.35 -42.40 -37.77
C ASN A 362 -15.13 -43.90 -37.58
N ARG A 363 -15.40 -44.39 -36.36
CA ARG A 363 -15.62 -45.83 -36.14
C ARG A 363 -17.12 -46.06 -36.13
N SER A 364 -17.67 -46.44 -37.28
CA SER A 364 -19.02 -46.99 -37.40
C SER A 364 -19.10 -48.37 -36.76
N THR A 365 -18.90 -48.48 -35.44
CA THR A 365 -19.28 -49.68 -34.71
C THR A 365 -20.64 -49.43 -34.09
N ARG A 366 -21.70 -49.71 -34.87
CA ARG A 366 -23.01 -50.03 -34.31
C ARG A 366 -22.89 -51.35 -33.54
N HIS A 367 -22.30 -51.35 -32.35
CA HIS A 367 -22.46 -52.44 -31.40
C HIS A 367 -22.59 -51.85 -30.00
N CYS A 368 -23.74 -51.23 -29.76
CA CYS A 368 -24.40 -51.38 -28.46
C CYS A 368 -24.95 -52.82 -28.42
N SER A 369 -24.14 -53.76 -27.95
CA SER A 369 -24.60 -55.09 -27.58
C SER A 369 -23.71 -55.60 -26.46
N PHE A 370 -24.25 -55.66 -25.24
CA PHE A 370 -24.29 -56.86 -24.41
C PHE A 370 -25.31 -56.64 -23.28
N GLN A 371 -26.05 -57.72 -22.98
CA GLN A 371 -27.22 -57.86 -22.09
C GLN A 371 -27.23 -57.06 -20.77
#